data_AF-I3SGW3-F1
#
_entry.id   AF-I3SGW3-F1
#
_cell.length_a   1.000
_cell.length_b   1.000
_cell.length_c   1.000
_cell.angle_alpha   90.00
_cell.angle_beta   90.00
_cell.angle_gamma   90.00
#
_symmetry.space_group_name_H-M   'P 1'
#
loop_
_entity.id
_entity.type
_entity.pdbx_description
1 polymer ?
#
loop_
_entity_poly.entity_id
_entity_poly.type
_entity_poly.pdbx_seq_one_letter_code
_entity_poly.pdbx_strand_id
1 'polypeptide(L)'
;MFEGKNPTLNSKLMPLFDWLFHVPVPVALNTALAQLGVIKPVFRLPHVPVPVEKRIEFVNLVKEIGREHFVGDKDVQVLDNDDFILVSRY
;
A
#
# COMPACT_ATOMS: atom_id res chain seq x y z
N MET A 1 -12.38 -22.46 -15.35
CA MET A 1 -12.46 -21.08 -14.84
C MET A 1 -13.41 -21.08 -13.64
N PHE A 2 -13.09 -20.36 -12.56
CA PHE A 2 -14.03 -20.18 -11.44
C PHE A 2 -15.06 -19.12 -11.87
N GLU A 3 -16.28 -19.54 -12.19
CA GLU A 3 -17.36 -18.65 -12.68
C GLU A 3 -18.29 -18.17 -11.55
N GLY A 4 -17.79 -18.10 -10.32
CA GLY A 4 -18.59 -17.80 -9.14
C GLY A 4 -17.85 -17.00 -8.09
N LYS A 5 -18.59 -16.59 -7.06
CA LYS A 5 -18.01 -15.98 -5.86
C LYS A 5 -16.98 -16.94 -5.26
N ASN A 6 -15.81 -16.43 -4.91
CA ASN A 6 -14.80 -17.16 -4.14
C ASN A 6 -14.66 -16.51 -2.76
N PRO A 7 -15.44 -16.96 -1.76
CA PRO A 7 -15.41 -16.40 -0.41
C PRO A 7 -14.03 -16.49 0.22
N THR A 8 -13.26 -17.55 -0.08
CA THR A 8 -11.91 -17.74 0.44
C THR A 8 -10.95 -16.66 -0.08
N LEU A 9 -10.98 -16.38 -1.39
CA LEU A 9 -10.18 -15.29 -1.96
C LEU A 9 -10.62 -13.94 -1.41
N ASN A 10 -11.93 -13.69 -1.31
CA ASN A 10 -12.43 -12.45 -0.74
C ASN A 10 -11.93 -12.25 0.70
N SER A 11 -12.08 -13.26 1.56
CA SER A 11 -11.60 -13.20 2.94
C SER A 11 -10.09 -12.99 3.03
N LYS A 12 -9.30 -13.58 2.12
CA LYS A 12 -7.85 -13.36 2.04
C LYS A 12 -7.49 -11.90 1.69
N LEU A 13 -8.32 -11.22 0.91
CA LEU A 13 -8.07 -9.83 0.48
C LEU A 13 -8.66 -8.77 1.42
N MET A 14 -9.61 -9.12 2.30
CA MET A 14 -10.24 -8.17 3.22
C MET A 14 -9.22 -7.37 4.05
N PRO A 15 -8.15 -7.95 4.62
CA PRO A 15 -7.17 -7.19 5.38
C PRO A 15 -6.47 -6.10 4.55
N LEU A 16 -6.21 -6.36 3.26
CA LEU A 16 -5.65 -5.35 2.35
C LEU A 16 -6.64 -4.22 2.10
N PHE A 17 -7.93 -4.52 1.94
CA PHE A 17 -8.95 -3.49 1.77
C PHE A 17 -9.11 -2.66 3.05
N ASP A 18 -9.21 -3.29 4.21
CA ASP A 18 -9.27 -2.58 5.49
C ASP A 18 -8.05 -1.66 5.67
N TRP A 19 -6.86 -2.14 5.27
CA TRP A 19 -5.65 -1.33 5.25
C TRP A 19 -5.70 -0.19 4.23
N LEU A 20 -6.30 -0.34 3.05
CA LEU A 20 -6.39 0.76 2.07
C LEU A 20 -7.35 1.88 2.51
N PHE A 21 -8.32 1.57 3.37
CA PHE A 21 -9.39 2.49 3.78
C PHE A 21 -9.31 2.95 5.24
N HIS A 22 -8.26 2.59 6.00
CA HIS A 22 -8.09 3.09 7.38
C HIS A 22 -7.85 4.61 7.46
N VAL A 23 -7.52 5.24 6.34
CA VAL A 23 -7.38 6.69 6.14
C VAL A 23 -8.14 7.11 4.88
N PRO A 24 -8.51 8.39 4.72
CA PRO A 24 -9.12 8.87 3.49
C PRO A 24 -8.27 8.52 2.25
N VAL A 25 -8.92 7.95 1.23
CA VAL A 25 -8.30 7.71 -0.08
C VAL A 25 -7.87 9.07 -0.66
N PRO A 26 -6.65 9.20 -1.24
CA PRO A 26 -5.73 8.14 -1.66
C PRO A 26 -4.52 7.89 -0.75
N VAL A 27 -4.55 8.26 0.53
CA VAL A 27 -3.35 8.29 1.39
C VAL A 27 -2.63 6.93 1.51
N ALA A 28 -3.36 5.88 1.90
CA ALA A 28 -2.78 4.55 2.07
C ALA A 28 -2.32 3.97 0.73
N LEU A 29 -3.11 4.15 -0.34
CA LEU A 29 -2.77 3.69 -1.70
C LEU A 29 -1.45 4.32 -2.20
N ASN A 30 -1.29 5.63 -2.04
CA ASN A 30 -0.06 6.32 -2.42
C ASN A 30 1.14 5.77 -1.63
N THR A 31 0.95 5.45 -0.35
CA THR A 31 2.01 4.84 0.47
C THR A 31 2.35 3.44 -0.03
N ALA A 32 1.35 2.59 -0.28
CA ALA A 32 1.54 1.23 -0.79
C ALA A 32 2.30 1.21 -2.13
N LEU A 33 1.92 2.07 -3.07
CA LEU A 33 2.59 2.15 -4.38
C LEU A 33 4.04 2.65 -4.26
N ALA A 34 4.33 3.55 -3.31
CA ALA A 34 5.69 3.96 -3.00
C ALA A 34 6.49 2.79 -2.38
N GLN A 35 5.91 2.05 -1.44
CA GLN A 35 6.51 0.86 -0.82
C GLN A 35 6.80 -0.26 -1.82
N LEU A 36 5.96 -0.41 -2.86
CA LEU A 36 6.19 -1.33 -3.99
C LEU A 36 7.23 -0.80 -5.00
N GLY A 37 7.71 0.43 -4.82
CA GLY A 37 8.73 1.05 -5.67
C GLY A 37 8.27 1.38 -7.10
N VAL A 38 6.95 1.42 -7.33
CA VAL A 38 6.34 1.72 -8.64
C VAL A 38 6.04 3.20 -8.84
N ILE A 39 5.98 3.98 -7.76
CA ILE A 39 5.95 5.45 -7.79
C ILE A 39 7.00 6.04 -6.87
N LYS A 40 7.32 7.32 -7.04
CA LYS A 40 8.15 8.06 -6.09
C LYS A 40 7.35 8.35 -4.80
N PRO A 41 7.97 8.31 -3.60
CA PRO A 41 7.35 8.63 -2.32
C PRO A 41 7.10 10.15 -2.16
N VAL A 42 6.31 10.74 -3.05
CA VAL A 42 6.02 12.18 -3.07
C VAL A 42 4.52 12.41 -2.84
N PHE A 43 4.20 13.21 -1.84
CA PHE A 43 2.82 13.56 -1.50
C PHE A 43 2.57 15.05 -1.74
N ARG A 44 1.44 15.34 -2.41
CA ARG A 44 0.89 16.69 -2.50
C ARG A 44 -0.01 16.93 -1.29
N LEU A 45 0.26 17.99 -0.54
CA LEU A 45 -0.58 18.38 0.59
C LEU A 45 -2.02 18.63 0.13
N PRO A 46 -3.04 18.31 0.95
CA PRO A 46 -2.95 17.97 2.38
C PRO A 46 -2.64 16.50 2.69
N HIS A 47 -2.40 15.65 1.69
CA HIS A 47 -2.09 14.24 1.92
C HIS A 47 -0.68 14.06 2.51
N VAL A 48 -0.57 13.15 3.48
CA VAL A 48 0.69 12.76 4.14
C VAL A 48 0.76 11.24 4.22
N PRO A 49 1.94 10.61 4.14
CA PRO A 49 2.08 9.16 4.19
C PRO A 49 1.57 8.57 5.52
N VAL A 50 1.19 7.29 5.50
CA VAL A 50 0.78 6.61 6.73
C VAL A 50 1.99 6.38 7.68
N PRO A 51 1.77 6.24 9.00
CA PRO A 51 2.83 5.98 9.98
C PRO A 51 3.62 4.71 9.69
N VAL A 52 4.84 4.61 10.25
CA VAL A 52 5.76 3.49 9.99
C VAL A 52 5.16 2.14 10.38
N GLU A 53 4.35 2.10 11.44
CA GLU A 53 3.66 0.89 11.90
C GLU A 53 2.71 0.36 10.81
N LYS A 54 2.00 1.26 10.12
CA LYS A 54 1.12 0.90 9.01
C LYS A 54 1.90 0.47 7.77
N ARG A 55 3.09 1.03 7.55
CA ARG A 55 3.98 0.60 6.45
C ARG A 55 4.54 -0.81 6.69
N ILE A 56 4.89 -1.14 7.94
CA ILE A 56 5.29 -2.50 8.34
C ILE A 56 4.13 -3.48 8.14
N GLU A 57 2.91 -3.10 8.55
CA GLU A 57 1.71 -3.90 8.34
C GLU A 57 1.51 -4.23 6.86
N PHE A 58 1.68 -3.25 5.96
CA PHE A 58 1.59 -3.47 4.51
C PHE A 58 2.65 -4.46 3.99
N VAL A 59 3.89 -4.36 4.44
CA VAL A 59 4.95 -5.33 4.05
C VAL A 59 4.57 -6.76 4.46
N ASN A 60 3.95 -6.94 5.63
CA ASN A 60 3.47 -8.24 6.07
C ASN A 60 2.29 -8.74 5.22
N LEU A 61 1.34 -7.85 4.88
CA LEU A 61 0.24 -8.18 3.98
C LEU A 61 0.73 -8.63 2.60
N VAL A 62 1.74 -7.96 2.03
CA VAL A 62 2.33 -8.35 0.74
C VAL A 62 2.95 -9.74 0.82
N LYS A 63 3.65 -10.08 1.91
CA LYS A 63 4.22 -11.42 2.13
C LYS A 63 3.16 -12.50 2.29
N GLU A 64 2.08 -12.21 3.02
CA GLU A 64 0.98 -13.15 3.25
C GLU A 64 0.14 -13.41 1.99
N ILE A 65 -0.11 -12.34 1.21
CA ILE A 65 -0.88 -12.46 -0.02
C ILE A 65 -0.05 -13.14 -1.12
N GLY A 66 1.23 -12.78 -1.23
CA GLY A 66 2.15 -13.20 -2.29
C GLY A 66 2.59 -12.00 -3.12
N ARG A 67 3.89 -11.70 -3.14
CA ARG A 67 4.45 -10.51 -3.82
C ARG A 67 4.15 -10.52 -5.32
N GLU A 68 4.06 -11.69 -5.94
CA GLU A 68 3.73 -11.92 -7.35
C GLU A 68 2.32 -11.44 -7.75
N HIS A 69 1.45 -11.18 -6.78
CA HIS A 69 0.10 -10.63 -7.03
C HIS A 69 0.04 -9.10 -6.96
N PHE A 70 1.14 -8.43 -6.60
CA PHE A 70 1.25 -6.98 -6.56
C PHE A 70 1.98 -6.44 -7.79
N VAL A 71 1.66 -5.20 -8.17
CA VAL A 71 2.27 -4.53 -9.32
C VAL A 71 3.76 -4.25 -9.13
N GLY A 72 4.51 -4.25 -10.24
CA GLY A 72 5.95 -4.00 -10.29
C GLY A 72 6.80 -5.17 -9.82
N ASP A 73 8.11 -5.07 -10.04
CA ASP A 73 9.06 -6.19 -9.83
C ASP A 73 10.02 -5.99 -8.65
N LYS A 74 10.01 -4.82 -8.01
CA LYS A 74 10.89 -4.53 -6.87
C LYS A 74 10.39 -5.16 -5.58
N ASP A 75 11.31 -5.55 -4.71
CA ASP A 75 10.97 -5.95 -3.35
C ASP A 75 10.23 -4.84 -2.61
N VAL A 76 9.21 -5.22 -1.84
CA VAL A 76 8.45 -4.26 -1.03
C VAL A 76 9.32 -3.75 0.11
N GLN A 77 9.31 -2.43 0.34
CA GLN A 77 10.09 -1.77 1.37
C GLN A 77 9.19 -1.09 2.40
N VAL A 78 9.66 -0.96 3.65
CA VAL A 78 8.94 -0.20 4.70
C VAL A 78 8.98 1.30 4.41
N LEU A 79 10.09 1.80 3.89
CA LEU A 79 10.44 3.22 3.75
C LEU A 79 10.51 3.95 5.10
N ASP A 80 11.55 4.75 5.28
CA ASP A 80 11.72 5.63 6.43
C ASP A 80 10.93 6.93 6.23
N ASN A 81 10.72 7.70 7.30
CA ASN A 81 9.97 8.96 7.17
C ASN A 81 10.70 9.98 6.27
N ASP A 82 12.04 9.94 6.26
CA ASP A 82 12.88 10.84 5.47
C ASP A 82 12.89 10.48 3.97
N ASP A 83 12.37 9.31 3.58
CA ASP A 83 12.19 8.96 2.17
C ASP A 83 11.04 9.74 1.53
N PHE A 84 10.11 10.29 2.32
CA PHE A 84 8.92 10.96 1.80
C PHE A 84 9.12 12.46 1.60
N ILE A 85 8.72 12.95 0.42
CA ILE A 85 8.73 14.37 0.08
C ILE A 85 7.31 14.92 0.14
N LEU A 86 7.08 15.95 0.96
CA LEU A 86 5.81 16.67 1.03
C LEU A 86 5.89 17.98 0.23
N VAL A 87 4.98 18.16 -0.72
CA VAL A 87 4.94 19.34 -1.59
C VAL A 87 3.65 20.12 -1.35
N SER A 88 3.80 21.40 -0.99
CA SER A 88 2.67 22.32 -0.72
C SER A 88 2.39 23.31 -1.86
N ARG A 89 3.39 23.60 -2.71
CA ARG A 89 3.28 24.45 -3.89
C ARG A 89 3.80 23.67 -5.09
N TYR A 90 2.91 23.37 -6.03
CA TYR A 90 3.14 22.52 -7.20
C TYR A 90 2.29 22.96 -8.38
#